data_AF-A0AAP2UI80-F1
#
_entry.id   AF-A0AAP2UI80-F1
#
_cell.length_a   1.000
_cell.length_b   1.000
_cell.length_c   1.000
_cell.angle_alpha   90.00
_cell.angle_beta   90.00
_cell.angle_gamma   90.00
#
_symmetry.space_group_name_H-M   'P 1'
#
loop_
_entity.id
_entity.type
_entity.pdbx_description
1 polymer ?
#
loop_
_entity_poly.entity_id
_entity_poly.type
_entity_poly.pdbx_seq_one_letter_code
_entity_poly.pdbx_strand_id
1 'polypeptide(L)'
;MNVFFLSLYIIFFILINFVEKKLYRSHISPLTFYCLLWCIIGIGANLAFFDYDKPSLLVNITIIVSIVIVFIFFIIMNKNISFQLLGDSIIEFKVNKKLFFLLEVIFIFVSMPKFINSFQIFLTNGFTILRGAEIIGVGKDVGIYNEIVELIVKPWFYCVDLIAIISLFNKFSKIDKNFIWILNIFNIVYFVIMTAGRAFLVNTIFYYLITLLIYRRKNLYVFIKKEKVKLLLFILIIIGLLIMQNLRSPDMSIIKTFYMYYFSGPIYLTKLINVNSTVFSINKQFLYGSATFGFITSLFSYMAILISHTPQGAAYLISSKLTSSNVLIGKNIKINSMCTSNYIFLLDWGYFGIIVGPLVISIFSYIIYNRTIQKPTLTNIAILVFFINILIRTVFKWDLLYSDICIIYFYLRIITYFSKVRIKW
;
A
#
# COMPACT_ATOMS: atom_id res chain seq x y z
N MET A 1 -10.89 -20.98 -22.93
CA MET A 1 -9.75 -20.43 -22.14
C MET A 1 -10.18 -19.71 -20.86
N ASN A 2 -11.18 -18.83 -20.89
CA ASN A 2 -11.60 -18.06 -19.68
C ASN A 2 -12.14 -18.94 -18.54
N VAL A 3 -13.02 -19.89 -18.85
CA VAL A 3 -13.58 -20.83 -17.85
C VAL A 3 -12.49 -21.65 -17.18
N PHE A 4 -11.45 -22.01 -17.93
CA PHE A 4 -10.29 -22.75 -17.42
C PHE A 4 -9.53 -21.94 -16.36
N PHE A 5 -9.14 -20.68 -16.65
CA PHE A 5 -8.43 -19.85 -15.67
C PHE A 5 -9.29 -19.51 -14.45
N LEU A 6 -10.57 -19.21 -14.66
CA LEU A 6 -11.50 -18.97 -13.56
C LEU A 6 -11.62 -20.19 -12.64
N SER A 7 -11.72 -21.39 -13.21
CA SER A 7 -11.73 -22.65 -12.45
C SER A 7 -10.43 -22.85 -11.67
N LEU A 8 -9.27 -22.58 -12.29
CA LEU A 8 -7.98 -22.70 -11.61
C LEU A 8 -7.88 -21.76 -10.41
N TYR A 9 -8.26 -20.48 -10.54
CA TYR A 9 -8.22 -19.55 -9.41
C TYR A 9 -9.17 -19.96 -8.28
N ILE A 10 -10.36 -20.50 -8.60
CA ILE A 10 -11.30 -21.03 -7.60
C ILE A 10 -10.69 -22.25 -6.89
N ILE A 11 -10.10 -23.17 -7.64
CA ILE A 11 -9.43 -24.36 -7.08
C ILE A 11 -8.29 -23.94 -6.15
N PHE A 12 -7.43 -23.00 -6.57
CA PHE A 12 -6.37 -22.47 -5.70
C PHE A 12 -6.93 -21.79 -4.46
N PHE A 13 -7.99 -20.97 -4.60
CA PHE A 13 -8.63 -20.33 -3.45
C PHE A 13 -9.11 -21.35 -2.42
N ILE A 14 -9.78 -22.41 -2.86
CA ILE A 14 -10.27 -23.49 -1.99
C ILE A 14 -9.09 -24.26 -1.37
N LEU A 15 -8.10 -24.65 -2.18
CA LEU A 15 -6.93 -25.41 -1.74
C LEU A 15 -6.15 -24.66 -0.65
N ILE A 16 -5.89 -23.38 -0.85
CA ILE A 16 -5.10 -22.55 0.07
C ILE A 16 -5.82 -22.41 1.41
N ASN A 17 -7.13 -22.11 1.39
CA ASN A 17 -7.94 -22.07 2.60
C ASN A 17 -7.96 -23.42 3.34
N PHE A 18 -8.08 -24.53 2.59
CA PHE A 18 -8.09 -25.87 3.17
C PHE A 18 -6.76 -26.22 3.83
N VAL A 19 -5.64 -25.98 3.15
CA VAL A 19 -4.29 -26.25 3.68
C VAL A 19 -4.00 -25.35 4.88
N GLU A 20 -4.35 -24.07 4.83
CA GLU A 20 -4.20 -23.15 5.96
C GLU A 20 -4.95 -23.67 7.20
N LYS A 21 -6.22 -24.05 7.02
CA LYS A 21 -7.06 -24.55 8.11
C LYS A 21 -6.52 -25.87 8.69
N LYS A 22 -6.10 -26.80 7.81
CA LYS A 22 -5.66 -28.15 8.21
C LYS A 22 -4.30 -28.14 8.90
N LEU A 23 -3.32 -27.42 8.35
CA LEU A 23 -1.95 -27.41 8.88
C LEU A 23 -1.81 -26.48 10.08
N TYR A 24 -2.51 -25.34 10.10
CA TYR A 24 -2.19 -24.26 11.04
C TYR A 24 -3.35 -23.90 11.98
N ARG A 25 -4.47 -24.64 11.96
CA ARG A 25 -5.63 -24.48 12.87
C ARG A 25 -6.15 -23.02 12.97
N SER A 26 -6.01 -22.30 11.86
CA SER A 26 -6.39 -20.91 11.55
C SER A 26 -5.44 -19.81 12.03
N HIS A 27 -4.95 -19.03 11.06
CA HIS A 27 -4.97 -17.56 10.95
C HIS A 27 -4.35 -17.14 9.61
N ILE A 28 -4.95 -16.14 8.93
CA ILE A 28 -4.46 -15.64 7.65
C ILE A 28 -3.09 -14.97 7.86
N SER A 29 -2.03 -15.61 7.37
CA SER A 29 -0.69 -15.03 7.31
C SER A 29 -0.60 -14.01 6.17
N PRO A 30 0.39 -13.10 6.15
CA PRO A 30 0.58 -12.21 4.99
C PRO A 30 0.75 -12.96 3.67
N LEU A 31 1.36 -14.16 3.70
CA LEU A 31 1.54 -15.01 2.52
C LEU A 31 0.22 -15.61 2.03
N THR A 32 -0.58 -16.20 2.92
CA THR A 32 -1.90 -16.71 2.53
C THR A 32 -2.84 -15.57 2.13
N PHE A 33 -2.75 -14.42 2.78
CA PHE A 33 -3.47 -13.21 2.37
C PHE A 33 -3.14 -12.82 0.94
N TYR A 34 -1.85 -12.75 0.58
CA TYR A 34 -1.41 -12.43 -0.78
C TYR A 34 -1.98 -13.43 -1.79
N CYS A 35 -1.88 -14.74 -1.52
CA CYS A 35 -2.38 -15.73 -2.46
C CYS A 35 -3.91 -15.66 -2.63
N LEU A 36 -4.67 -15.52 -1.55
CA LEU A 36 -6.13 -15.41 -1.60
C LEU A 36 -6.57 -14.14 -2.34
N LEU A 37 -5.89 -13.02 -2.09
CA LEU A 37 -6.11 -11.77 -2.82
C LEU A 37 -5.92 -11.97 -4.32
N TRP A 38 -4.79 -12.54 -4.75
CA TRP A 38 -4.52 -12.75 -6.17
C TRP A 38 -5.43 -13.79 -6.82
N CYS A 39 -5.95 -14.76 -6.07
CA CYS A 39 -7.03 -15.63 -6.55
C CYS A 39 -8.31 -14.83 -6.82
N ILE A 40 -8.73 -13.97 -5.88
CA ILE A 40 -9.92 -13.12 -6.03
C ILE A 40 -9.75 -12.18 -7.24
N ILE A 41 -8.58 -11.54 -7.36
CA ILE A 41 -8.28 -10.65 -8.48
C ILE A 41 -8.26 -11.41 -9.80
N GLY A 42 -7.67 -12.61 -9.83
CA GLY A 42 -7.67 -13.48 -11.01
C GLY A 42 -9.09 -13.84 -11.46
N ILE A 43 -9.98 -14.18 -10.53
CA ILE A 43 -11.40 -14.44 -10.81
C ILE A 43 -12.06 -13.18 -11.38
N GLY A 44 -12.00 -12.06 -10.66
CA GLY A 44 -12.70 -10.85 -11.08
C GLY A 44 -12.19 -10.28 -12.40
N ALA A 45 -10.88 -10.28 -12.64
CA ALA A 45 -10.31 -9.82 -13.91
C ALA A 45 -10.75 -10.69 -15.10
N ASN A 46 -10.93 -12.01 -14.92
CA ASN A 46 -11.40 -12.91 -15.99
C ASN A 46 -12.91 -12.89 -16.20
N LEU A 47 -13.70 -12.41 -15.22
CA LEU A 47 -15.14 -12.16 -15.38
C LEU A 47 -15.41 -10.99 -16.33
N ALA A 48 -14.48 -10.02 -16.43
CA ALA A 48 -14.55 -8.91 -17.38
C ALA A 48 -15.86 -8.10 -17.29
N PHE A 49 -16.31 -7.80 -16.07
CA PHE A 49 -17.46 -6.94 -15.85
C PHE A 49 -17.22 -5.51 -16.36
N PHE A 50 -18.30 -4.79 -16.64
CA PHE A 50 -18.30 -3.38 -17.06
C PHE A 50 -17.53 -3.11 -18.36
N ASP A 51 -17.59 -4.02 -19.34
CA ASP A 51 -16.94 -3.89 -20.66
C ASP A 51 -15.40 -3.81 -20.64
N TYR A 52 -14.79 -4.35 -19.59
CA TYR A 52 -13.33 -4.50 -19.50
C TYR A 52 -12.86 -5.64 -20.41
N ASP A 53 -11.65 -5.49 -20.97
CA ASP A 53 -10.98 -6.58 -21.67
C ASP A 53 -10.56 -7.69 -20.68
N LYS A 54 -10.12 -8.83 -21.21
CA LYS A 54 -9.64 -9.95 -20.41
C LYS A 54 -8.11 -9.99 -20.35
N PRO A 55 -7.51 -10.50 -19.26
CA PRO A 55 -6.06 -10.71 -19.19
C PRO A 55 -5.59 -11.74 -20.22
N SER A 56 -4.39 -11.56 -20.77
CA SER A 56 -3.77 -12.51 -21.69
C SER A 56 -3.37 -13.82 -21.01
N LEU A 57 -3.04 -14.83 -21.82
CA LEU A 57 -2.47 -16.10 -21.38
C LEU A 57 -1.24 -15.90 -20.48
N LEU A 58 -0.28 -15.08 -20.94
CA LEU A 58 0.96 -14.81 -20.21
C LEU A 58 0.69 -14.17 -18.84
N VAL A 59 -0.27 -13.24 -18.75
CA VAL A 59 -0.61 -12.61 -17.47
C VAL A 59 -1.24 -13.60 -16.51
N ASN A 60 -2.16 -14.44 -16.98
CA ASN A 60 -2.75 -15.48 -16.15
C ASN A 60 -1.70 -16.48 -15.63
N ILE A 61 -0.78 -16.92 -16.50
CA ILE A 61 0.35 -17.78 -16.10
C ILE A 61 1.21 -17.08 -15.05
N THR A 62 1.53 -15.80 -15.25
CA THR A 62 2.34 -15.00 -14.31
C THR A 62 1.70 -14.96 -12.92
N ILE A 63 0.39 -14.71 -12.85
CA ILE A 63 -0.34 -14.66 -11.56
C ILE A 63 -0.37 -16.04 -10.91
N ILE A 64 -0.65 -17.10 -11.67
CA ILE A 64 -0.71 -18.48 -11.15
C ILE A 64 0.65 -18.91 -10.61
N VAL A 65 1.74 -18.69 -11.35
CA VAL A 65 3.09 -19.02 -10.91
C VAL A 65 3.44 -18.23 -9.65
N SER A 66 3.07 -16.95 -9.57
CA SER A 66 3.22 -16.17 -8.34
C SER A 66 2.51 -16.81 -7.15
N ILE A 67 1.23 -17.15 -7.29
CA ILE A 67 0.45 -17.81 -6.23
C ILE A 67 1.12 -19.12 -5.80
N VAL A 68 1.55 -19.95 -6.75
CA VAL A 68 2.19 -21.24 -6.47
C VAL A 68 3.50 -21.06 -5.72
N ILE A 69 4.36 -20.14 -6.13
CA ILE A 69 5.65 -19.89 -5.47
C ILE A 69 5.45 -19.38 -4.04
N VAL A 70 4.57 -18.39 -3.86
CA VAL A 70 4.27 -17.86 -2.52
C VAL A 70 3.67 -18.93 -1.63
N PHE A 71 2.81 -19.78 -2.18
CA PHE A 71 2.18 -20.87 -1.44
C PHE A 71 3.17 -21.99 -1.06
N ILE A 72 4.05 -22.41 -1.97
CA ILE A 72 5.12 -23.37 -1.66
C ILE A 72 6.04 -22.81 -0.58
N PHE A 73 6.44 -21.55 -0.69
CA PHE A 73 7.28 -20.90 0.31
C PHE A 73 6.58 -20.83 1.68
N PHE A 74 5.29 -20.50 1.69
CA PHE A 74 4.44 -20.52 2.89
C PHE A 74 4.46 -21.89 3.58
N ILE A 75 4.30 -22.99 2.83
CA ILE A 75 4.34 -24.35 3.38
C ILE A 75 5.72 -24.68 3.97
N ILE A 76 6.80 -24.33 3.25
CA ILE A 76 8.17 -24.64 3.68
C ILE A 76 8.54 -23.89 4.96
N MET A 77 8.36 -22.56 4.95
CA MET A 77 8.88 -21.71 6.04
C MET A 77 8.06 -21.80 7.32
N ASN A 78 6.77 -22.14 7.22
CA ASN A 78 5.90 -22.13 8.38
C ASN A 78 5.70 -23.50 9.04
N LYS A 79 6.41 -24.55 8.60
CA LYS A 79 6.28 -25.92 9.15
C LYS A 79 6.38 -26.00 10.68
N ASN A 80 7.11 -25.09 11.32
CA ASN A 80 7.39 -25.10 12.77
C ASN A 80 6.86 -23.87 13.53
N ILE A 81 6.08 -23.00 12.90
CA ILE A 81 5.58 -21.79 13.55
C ILE A 81 4.17 -22.06 14.08
N SER A 82 4.01 -22.06 15.40
CA SER A 82 2.69 -22.02 16.02
C SER A 82 2.08 -20.64 15.77
N PHE A 83 1.14 -20.55 14.84
CA PHE A 83 0.44 -19.31 14.54
C PHE A 83 -0.47 -18.92 15.70
N GLN A 84 -0.02 -17.99 16.53
CA GLN A 84 -0.90 -17.19 17.37
C GLN A 84 -0.77 -15.74 16.92
N LEU A 85 -1.85 -15.18 16.37
CA LEU A 85 -1.99 -13.73 16.26
C LEU A 85 -1.89 -13.15 17.67
N LEU A 86 -1.53 -11.86 17.77
CA LEU A 86 -1.47 -11.14 19.03
C LEU A 86 -2.76 -11.26 19.85
N GLY A 87 -3.90 -11.57 19.22
CA GLY A 87 -5.12 -12.00 19.90
C GLY A 87 -5.60 -10.96 20.90
N ASP A 88 -6.08 -11.43 22.07
CA ASP A 88 -6.50 -10.56 23.17
C ASP A 88 -5.32 -9.96 23.96
N SER A 89 -4.06 -10.19 23.55
CA SER A 89 -2.91 -9.64 24.26
C SER A 89 -2.89 -8.12 24.15
N ILE A 90 -3.02 -7.47 25.31
CA ILE A 90 -2.93 -6.02 25.39
C ILE A 90 -1.46 -5.67 25.59
N ILE A 91 -0.87 -5.08 24.57
CA ILE A 91 0.52 -4.64 24.61
C ILE A 91 0.55 -3.18 25.05
N GLU A 92 1.45 -2.87 25.98
CA GLU A 92 1.72 -1.51 26.41
C GLU A 92 2.89 -0.95 25.59
N PHE A 93 2.65 0.16 24.92
CA PHE A 93 3.64 0.84 24.09
C PHE A 93 3.94 2.23 24.64
N LYS A 94 5.21 2.63 24.56
CA LYS A 94 5.66 3.98 24.91
C LYS A 94 6.22 4.68 23.68
N VAL A 95 5.78 5.92 23.49
CA VAL A 95 6.25 6.83 22.43
C VAL A 95 6.94 8.01 23.10
N ASN A 96 8.09 8.44 22.57
CA ASN A 96 8.74 9.68 22.97
C ASN A 96 7.89 10.88 22.52
N LYS A 97 7.04 11.38 23.41
CA LYS A 97 6.08 12.45 23.08
C LYS A 97 6.76 13.75 22.64
N LYS A 98 7.88 14.11 23.29
CA LYS A 98 8.62 15.33 22.97
C LYS A 98 9.16 15.26 21.54
N LEU A 99 9.82 14.16 21.21
CA LEU A 99 10.34 13.96 19.86
C LEU A 99 9.22 13.81 18.82
N PHE A 100 8.15 13.09 19.15
CA PHE A 100 7.00 12.91 18.27
C PHE A 100 6.37 14.26 17.90
N PHE A 101 6.11 15.12 18.89
CA PHE A 101 5.56 16.46 18.63
C PHE A 101 6.55 17.38 17.91
N LEU A 102 7.84 17.32 18.26
CA LEU A 102 8.87 18.10 17.58
C LEU A 102 8.93 17.77 16.08
N LEU A 103 8.95 16.48 15.73
CA LEU A 103 8.96 16.02 14.34
C LEU A 103 7.68 16.43 13.60
N GLU A 104 6.52 16.30 14.24
CA GLU A 104 5.24 16.76 13.69
C GLU A 104 5.29 18.24 13.30
N VAL A 105 5.73 19.11 14.22
CA VAL A 105 5.84 20.55 13.97
C VAL A 105 6.85 20.84 12.85
N ILE A 106 8.02 20.19 12.88
CA ILE A 106 9.05 20.35 11.83
C ILE A 106 8.47 19.97 10.46
N PHE A 107 7.81 18.82 10.35
CA PHE A 107 7.34 18.34 9.06
C PHE A 107 6.15 19.14 8.52
N ILE A 108 5.24 19.61 9.37
CA ILE A 108 4.20 20.58 8.98
C ILE A 108 4.83 21.87 8.46
N PHE A 109 5.85 22.39 9.16
CA PHE A 109 6.53 23.61 8.75
C PHE A 109 7.25 23.44 7.41
N VAL A 110 7.98 22.32 7.23
CA VAL A 110 8.67 21.99 5.98
C VAL A 110 7.69 21.89 4.81
N SER A 111 6.50 21.29 4.98
CA SER A 111 5.51 21.17 3.91
C SER A 111 4.59 22.39 3.74
N MET A 112 4.67 23.39 4.63
CA MET A 112 3.75 24.52 4.66
C MET A 112 3.70 25.32 3.35
N PRO A 113 4.83 25.64 2.68
CA PRO A 113 4.79 26.30 1.37
C PRO A 113 3.97 25.54 0.32
N LYS A 114 4.14 24.20 0.23
CA LYS A 114 3.35 23.35 -0.68
C LYS A 114 1.87 23.40 -0.36
N PHE A 115 1.54 23.33 0.93
CA PHE A 115 0.16 23.38 1.40
C PHE A 115 -0.51 24.72 1.06
N ILE A 116 0.15 25.86 1.32
CA ILE A 116 -0.40 27.19 1.01
C ILE A 116 -0.72 27.32 -0.48
N ASN A 117 0.23 26.93 -1.35
CA ASN A 117 0.01 26.97 -2.79
C ASN A 117 -1.16 26.05 -3.21
N SER A 118 -1.19 24.82 -2.70
CA SER A 118 -2.26 23.87 -2.99
C SER A 118 -3.64 24.36 -2.52
N PHE A 119 -3.67 25.00 -1.35
CA PHE A 119 -4.89 25.56 -0.77
C PHE A 119 -5.40 26.76 -1.57
N GLN A 120 -4.51 27.63 -2.05
CA GLN A 120 -4.88 28.75 -2.94
C GLN A 120 -5.50 28.22 -4.24
N ILE A 121 -4.85 27.25 -4.90
CA ILE A 121 -5.39 26.63 -6.12
C ILE A 121 -6.73 25.95 -5.85
N PHE A 122 -6.87 25.28 -4.71
CA PHE A 122 -8.14 24.66 -4.32
C PHE A 122 -9.27 25.70 -4.20
N LEU A 123 -9.03 26.83 -3.54
CA LEU A 123 -10.02 27.89 -3.38
C LEU A 123 -10.41 28.55 -4.71
N THR A 124 -9.47 28.72 -5.63
CA THR A 124 -9.71 29.40 -6.91
C THR A 124 -10.28 28.49 -7.99
N ASN A 125 -9.85 27.22 -8.02
CA ASN A 125 -10.05 26.33 -9.17
C ASN A 125 -10.61 24.94 -8.81
N GLY A 126 -10.73 24.61 -7.53
CA GLY A 126 -11.25 23.33 -7.05
C GLY A 126 -10.29 22.14 -7.24
N PHE A 127 -10.75 20.96 -6.81
CA PHE A 127 -9.93 19.74 -6.74
C PHE A 127 -9.42 19.21 -8.10
N THR A 128 -10.17 19.42 -9.18
CA THR A 128 -9.81 18.89 -10.51
C THR A 128 -8.54 19.53 -11.04
N ILE A 129 -8.45 20.87 -10.94
CA ILE A 129 -7.29 21.63 -11.42
C ILE A 129 -6.10 21.46 -10.49
N LEU A 130 -6.33 21.44 -9.16
CA LEU A 130 -5.27 21.15 -8.19
C LEU A 130 -4.55 19.83 -8.47
N ARG A 131 -5.31 18.77 -8.81
CA ARG A 131 -4.71 17.49 -9.19
C ARG A 131 -3.91 17.58 -10.49
N GLY A 132 -4.37 18.37 -11.46
CA GLY A 132 -3.63 18.63 -12.69
C GLY A 132 -2.30 19.34 -12.43
N ALA A 133 -2.31 20.36 -11.57
CA ALA A 133 -1.12 21.13 -11.20
C ALA A 133 -0.06 20.28 -10.45
N GLU A 134 -0.50 19.37 -9.58
CA GLU A 134 0.37 18.42 -8.88
C GLU A 134 1.01 17.39 -9.83
N ILE A 135 0.33 17.02 -10.92
CA ILE A 135 0.86 16.10 -11.93
C ILE A 135 1.82 16.81 -12.91
N ILE A 136 1.54 18.07 -13.28
CA ILE A 136 2.26 18.78 -14.35
C ILE A 136 3.54 19.45 -13.84
N GLY A 137 3.70 19.64 -12.53
CA GLY A 137 4.96 20.11 -11.94
C GLY A 137 5.36 21.50 -12.46
N VAL A 138 4.75 22.55 -11.90
CA VAL A 138 5.14 23.93 -12.22
C VAL A 138 6.57 24.18 -11.69
N GLY A 139 7.58 24.12 -12.59
CA GLY A 139 8.92 24.67 -12.39
C GLY A 139 10.02 23.69 -11.94
N LYS A 140 11.23 23.83 -12.52
CA LYS A 140 12.43 23.02 -12.22
C LYS A 140 12.91 23.14 -10.76
N ASP A 141 12.74 24.31 -10.13
CA ASP A 141 13.16 24.55 -8.74
C ASP A 141 12.15 24.04 -7.70
N VAL A 142 10.91 23.79 -8.12
CA VAL A 142 9.84 23.19 -7.31
C VAL A 142 10.00 21.67 -7.23
N GLY A 143 10.79 21.07 -8.14
CA GLY A 143 11.05 19.64 -8.19
C GLY A 143 11.73 19.09 -6.94
N ILE A 144 12.90 19.61 -6.56
CA ILE A 144 13.67 19.10 -5.41
C ILE A 144 12.89 19.22 -4.10
N TYR A 145 12.26 20.37 -3.87
CA TYR A 145 11.45 20.58 -2.66
C TYR A 145 10.28 19.59 -2.60
N ASN A 146 9.59 19.37 -3.72
CA ASN A 146 8.52 18.36 -3.78
C ASN A 146 9.04 16.94 -3.52
N GLU A 147 10.22 16.59 -4.03
CA GLU A 147 10.84 15.29 -3.73
C GLU A 147 11.20 15.15 -2.25
N ILE A 148 11.68 16.22 -1.59
CA ILE A 148 11.93 16.22 -0.14
C ILE A 148 10.62 15.99 0.64
N VAL A 149 9.54 16.68 0.26
CA VAL A 149 8.23 16.49 0.90
C VAL A 149 7.72 15.06 0.70
N GLU A 150 7.85 14.50 -0.51
CA GLU A 150 7.47 13.11 -0.79
C GLU A 150 8.36 12.09 -0.05
N LEU A 151 9.66 12.35 0.07
CA LEU A 151 10.62 11.45 0.69
C LEU A 151 10.56 11.47 2.21
N ILE A 152 10.45 12.65 2.83
CA ILE A 152 10.69 12.83 4.26
C ILE A 152 9.38 13.06 5.02
N VAL A 153 8.51 13.97 4.53
CA VAL A 153 7.30 14.40 5.23
C VAL A 153 6.18 13.36 5.10
N LYS A 154 5.93 12.86 3.89
CA LYS A 154 4.85 11.89 3.66
C LYS A 154 5.02 10.58 4.45
N PRO A 155 6.21 9.94 4.53
CA PRO A 155 6.43 8.80 5.40
C PRO A 155 6.17 9.09 6.89
N TRP A 156 6.42 10.32 7.34
CA TRP A 156 6.08 10.73 8.70
C TRP A 156 4.57 10.74 8.93
N PHE A 157 3.77 11.29 8.01
CA PHE A 157 2.31 11.26 8.14
C PHE A 157 1.76 9.82 8.16
N TYR A 158 2.34 8.91 7.37
CA TYR A 158 2.00 7.49 7.50
C TYR A 158 2.39 6.90 8.86
N CYS A 159 3.50 7.32 9.47
CA CYS A 159 3.86 6.90 10.84
C CYS A 159 2.82 7.36 11.87
N VAL A 160 2.41 8.62 11.79
CA VAL A 160 1.38 9.18 12.69
C VAL A 160 0.08 8.40 12.56
N ASP A 161 -0.34 8.10 11.33
CA ASP A 161 -1.57 7.34 11.05
C ASP A 161 -1.50 5.90 11.60
N LEU A 162 -0.40 5.19 11.33
CA LEU A 162 -0.19 3.84 11.86
C LEU A 162 -0.23 3.82 13.39
N ILE A 163 0.44 4.77 14.06
CA ILE A 163 0.44 4.85 15.54
C ILE A 163 -0.97 5.18 16.05
N ALA A 164 -1.67 6.12 15.43
CA ALA A 164 -3.03 6.49 15.80
C ALA A 164 -3.96 5.27 15.77
N ILE A 165 -3.92 4.51 14.67
CA ILE A 165 -4.74 3.32 14.47
C ILE A 165 -4.38 2.23 15.47
N ILE A 166 -3.10 1.90 15.65
CA ILE A 166 -2.66 0.85 16.58
C ILE A 166 -2.99 1.23 18.03
N SER A 167 -2.98 2.52 18.38
CA SER A 167 -3.35 3.00 19.72
C SER A 167 -4.81 2.71 20.11
N LEU A 168 -5.71 2.52 19.13
CA LEU A 168 -7.10 2.11 19.41
C LEU A 168 -7.18 0.75 20.07
N PHE A 169 -6.33 -0.17 19.62
CA PHE A 169 -6.38 -1.57 20.00
C PHE A 169 -5.49 -1.91 21.21
N ASN A 170 -4.58 -1.01 21.58
CA ASN A 170 -3.59 -1.22 22.65
C ASN A 170 -3.77 -0.30 23.87
N LYS A 171 -2.97 -0.54 24.91
CA LYS A 171 -2.89 0.33 26.09
C LYS A 171 -2.01 1.53 25.78
N PHE A 172 -2.68 2.68 25.65
CA PHE A 172 -2.10 4.01 25.73
C PHE A 172 -2.92 4.80 26.73
N SER A 173 -2.33 5.81 27.37
CA SER A 173 -3.11 6.71 28.23
C SER A 173 -4.19 7.42 27.39
N LYS A 174 -5.35 7.72 27.98
CA LYS A 174 -6.47 8.35 27.26
C LYS A 174 -6.07 9.69 26.63
N ILE A 175 -5.26 10.47 27.35
CA ILE A 175 -4.73 11.76 26.89
C ILE A 175 -3.86 11.55 25.65
N ASP A 176 -2.95 10.58 25.69
CA ASP A 176 -2.04 10.30 24.56
C ASP A 176 -2.79 9.81 23.33
N LYS A 177 -3.78 8.93 23.53
CA LYS A 177 -4.63 8.47 22.43
C LYS A 177 -5.32 9.66 21.76
N ASN A 178 -5.95 10.54 22.55
CA ASN A 178 -6.69 11.66 21.98
C ASN A 178 -5.76 12.64 21.25
N PHE A 179 -4.60 12.95 21.84
CA PHE A 179 -3.59 13.81 21.23
C PHE A 179 -3.12 13.28 19.86
N ILE A 180 -2.73 12.01 19.80
CA ILE A 180 -2.26 11.38 18.55
C ILE A 180 -3.38 11.36 17.49
N TRP A 181 -4.63 11.10 17.91
CA TRP A 181 -5.77 11.09 17.00
C TRP A 181 -6.10 12.46 16.41
N ILE A 182 -6.00 13.52 17.21
CA ILE A 182 -6.22 14.90 16.74
C ILE A 182 -5.17 15.25 15.66
N LEU A 183 -3.90 14.94 15.93
CA LEU A 183 -2.82 15.16 14.95
C LEU A 183 -3.03 14.32 13.69
N ASN A 184 -3.46 13.07 13.81
CA ASN A 184 -3.73 12.24 12.64
C ASN A 184 -4.84 12.82 11.75
N ILE A 185 -5.94 13.30 12.35
CA ILE A 185 -7.04 13.90 11.59
C ILE A 185 -6.57 15.18 10.90
N PHE A 186 -5.80 16.00 11.60
CA PHE A 186 -5.16 17.17 11.02
C PHE A 186 -4.29 16.77 9.81
N ASN A 187 -3.41 15.78 9.95
CA ASN A 187 -2.55 15.29 8.87
C ASN A 187 -3.33 14.74 7.68
N ILE A 188 -4.43 14.01 7.93
CA ILE A 188 -5.31 13.51 6.87
C ILE A 188 -5.86 14.69 6.05
N VAL A 189 -6.46 15.68 6.71
CA VAL A 189 -7.04 16.85 6.03
C VAL A 189 -5.95 17.65 5.31
N TYR A 190 -4.82 17.89 5.99
CA TYR A 190 -3.68 18.61 5.46
C TYR A 190 -3.13 17.95 4.19
N PHE A 191 -2.88 16.64 4.23
CA PHE A 191 -2.30 15.91 3.11
C PHE A 191 -3.26 15.76 1.92
N VAL A 192 -4.57 15.63 2.19
CA VAL A 192 -5.59 15.60 1.13
C VAL A 192 -5.66 16.92 0.39
N ILE A 193 -5.63 18.06 1.11
CA ILE A 193 -5.59 19.38 0.49
C ILE A 193 -4.26 19.58 -0.27
N MET A 194 -3.13 19.14 0.29
CA MET A 194 -1.81 19.31 -0.34
C MET A 194 -1.64 18.52 -1.64
N THR A 195 -2.32 17.38 -1.81
CA THR A 195 -2.11 16.48 -2.95
C THR A 195 -3.32 16.33 -3.88
N ALA A 196 -4.49 16.82 -3.46
CA ALA A 196 -5.80 16.43 -4.01
C ALA A 196 -5.97 14.89 -4.14
N GLY A 197 -5.23 14.13 -3.32
CA GLY A 197 -5.08 12.70 -3.43
C GLY A 197 -5.92 11.96 -2.39
N ARG A 198 -6.74 11.02 -2.84
CA ARG A 198 -7.52 10.13 -1.95
C ARG A 198 -6.73 8.96 -1.38
N ALA A 199 -5.51 8.71 -1.88
CA ALA A 199 -4.74 7.52 -1.55
C ALA A 199 -4.42 7.45 -0.05
N PHE A 200 -4.18 8.59 0.60
CA PHE A 200 -3.90 8.64 2.03
C PHE A 200 -5.11 8.18 2.86
N LEU A 201 -6.29 8.73 2.61
CA LEU A 201 -7.56 8.33 3.23
C LEU A 201 -7.87 6.84 3.02
N VAL A 202 -7.66 6.33 1.80
CA VAL A 202 -7.86 4.91 1.49
C VAL A 202 -6.87 4.04 2.27
N ASN A 203 -5.60 4.44 2.37
CA ASN A 203 -4.60 3.73 3.17
C ASN A 203 -4.98 3.72 4.66
N THR A 204 -5.47 4.83 5.23
CA THR A 204 -5.98 4.89 6.62
C THR A 204 -7.08 3.86 6.86
N ILE A 205 -8.01 3.70 5.90
CA ILE A 205 -9.06 2.67 5.97
C ILE A 205 -8.45 1.26 6.00
N PHE A 206 -7.52 0.97 5.11
CA PHE A 206 -6.86 -0.33 5.08
C PHE A 206 -6.05 -0.59 6.35
N TYR A 207 -5.28 0.37 6.84
CA TYR A 207 -4.54 0.23 8.10
C TYR A 207 -5.48 -0.09 9.26
N TYR A 208 -6.66 0.54 9.32
CA TYR A 208 -7.68 0.24 10.32
C TYR A 208 -8.20 -1.20 10.20
N LEU A 209 -8.62 -1.61 9.01
CA LEU A 209 -9.15 -2.96 8.75
C LEU A 209 -8.09 -4.04 9.03
N ILE A 210 -6.84 -3.83 8.60
CA ILE A 210 -5.73 -4.75 8.84
C ILE A 210 -5.44 -4.85 10.34
N THR A 211 -5.38 -3.72 11.04
CA THR A 211 -5.12 -3.72 12.50
C THR A 211 -6.24 -4.43 13.26
N LEU A 212 -7.50 -4.25 12.84
CA LEU A 212 -8.64 -4.97 13.38
C LEU A 212 -8.50 -6.50 13.21
N LEU A 213 -8.04 -6.95 12.03
CA LEU A 213 -7.79 -8.36 11.76
C LEU A 213 -6.65 -8.91 12.63
N ILE A 214 -5.58 -8.14 12.85
CA ILE A 214 -4.43 -8.53 13.68
C ILE A 214 -4.82 -8.68 15.16
N TYR A 215 -5.60 -7.74 15.71
CA TYR A 215 -5.94 -7.67 17.14
C TYR A 215 -7.25 -8.36 17.51
N ARG A 216 -7.91 -9.04 16.56
CA ARG A 216 -9.13 -9.86 16.66
C ARG A 216 -9.79 -9.87 18.05
N ARG A 217 -10.48 -8.78 18.42
CA ARG A 217 -11.21 -8.74 19.69
C ARG A 217 -12.46 -9.59 19.56
N LYS A 218 -12.63 -10.55 20.48
CA LYS A 218 -13.81 -11.44 20.54
C LYS A 218 -15.15 -10.70 20.69
N ASN A 219 -15.15 -9.40 21.00
CA ASN A 219 -16.35 -8.60 21.11
C ASN A 219 -16.20 -7.21 20.46
N LEU A 220 -16.36 -7.18 19.12
CA LEU A 220 -16.42 -5.96 18.30
C LEU A 220 -17.38 -4.91 18.88
N TYR A 221 -18.52 -5.35 19.41
CA TYR A 221 -19.51 -4.48 20.05
C TYR A 221 -18.93 -3.68 21.22
N VAL A 222 -18.16 -4.34 22.11
CA VAL A 222 -17.53 -3.67 23.26
C VAL A 222 -16.48 -2.66 22.81
N PHE A 223 -15.71 -3.00 21.76
CA PHE A 223 -14.77 -2.06 21.15
C PHE A 223 -15.50 -0.83 20.58
N ILE A 224 -16.59 -1.05 19.82
CA ILE A 224 -17.38 0.02 19.21
C ILE A 224 -17.96 0.96 20.27
N LYS A 225 -18.54 0.40 21.35
CA LYS A 225 -19.09 1.20 22.44
C LYS A 225 -18.02 2.04 23.14
N LYS A 226 -16.80 1.51 23.29
CA LYS A 226 -15.70 2.19 23.99
C LYS A 226 -15.03 3.30 23.17
N GLU A 227 -14.86 3.11 21.87
CA GLU A 227 -14.12 4.02 20.99
C GLU A 227 -15.03 4.78 20.00
N LYS A 228 -16.33 4.91 20.32
CA LYS A 228 -17.39 5.44 19.44
C LYS A 228 -17.07 6.76 18.72
N VAL A 229 -16.40 7.69 19.39
CA VAL A 229 -16.04 9.00 18.80
C VAL A 229 -15.01 8.85 17.69
N LYS A 230 -14.02 7.98 17.87
CA LYS A 230 -12.97 7.73 16.87
C LYS A 230 -13.50 6.93 15.69
N LEU A 231 -14.45 6.03 15.95
CA LEU A 231 -15.21 5.35 14.90
C LEU A 231 -16.08 6.31 14.11
N LEU A 232 -16.74 7.28 14.76
CA LEU A 232 -17.49 8.33 14.08
C LEU A 232 -16.58 9.14 13.15
N LEU A 233 -15.41 9.54 13.62
CA LEU A 233 -14.40 10.25 12.82
C LEU A 233 -13.91 9.41 11.64
N PHE A 234 -13.73 8.10 11.84
CA PHE A 234 -13.42 7.17 10.76
C PHE A 234 -14.54 7.06 9.72
N ILE A 235 -15.81 7.08 10.15
CA ILE A 235 -16.97 7.11 9.25
C ILE A 235 -16.99 8.43 8.46
N LEU A 236 -16.67 9.56 9.09
CA LEU A 236 -16.55 10.85 8.41
C LEU A 236 -15.45 10.85 7.33
N ILE A 237 -14.32 10.17 7.60
CA ILE A 237 -13.26 9.93 6.59
C ILE A 237 -13.81 9.16 5.38
N ILE A 238 -14.62 8.12 5.60
CA ILE A 238 -15.28 7.36 4.52
C ILE A 238 -16.25 8.25 3.74
N ILE A 239 -17.06 9.07 4.43
CA ILE A 239 -17.99 10.00 3.78
C ILE A 239 -17.22 11.03 2.94
N GLY A 240 -16.13 11.59 3.47
CA GLY A 240 -15.26 12.52 2.73
C GLY A 240 -14.71 11.91 1.45
N LEU A 241 -14.29 10.64 1.48
CA LEU A 241 -13.88 9.90 0.28
C LEU A 241 -14.98 9.77 -0.76
N LEU A 242 -16.21 9.46 -0.33
CA LEU A 242 -17.36 9.33 -1.22
C LEU A 242 -17.73 10.66 -1.88
N ILE A 243 -17.68 11.76 -1.11
CA ILE A 243 -17.89 13.11 -1.64
C ILE A 243 -16.84 13.45 -2.69
N MET A 244 -15.55 13.24 -2.38
CA MET A 244 -14.46 13.49 -3.34
C MET A 244 -14.58 12.64 -4.61
N GLN A 245 -15.03 11.40 -4.49
CA GLN A 245 -15.30 10.52 -5.63
C GLN A 245 -16.40 11.12 -6.54
N ASN A 246 -17.54 11.48 -5.96
CA ASN A 246 -18.68 12.02 -6.70
C ASN A 246 -18.36 13.35 -7.39
N LEU A 247 -17.60 14.23 -6.72
CA LEU A 247 -17.18 15.51 -7.30
C LEU A 247 -16.25 15.35 -8.51
N ARG A 248 -15.52 14.24 -8.61
CA ARG A 248 -14.51 14.01 -9.65
C ARG A 248 -15.06 13.22 -10.85
N SER A 249 -16.00 12.32 -10.61
CA SER A 249 -16.52 11.42 -11.65
C SER A 249 -17.98 11.05 -11.34
N PRO A 250 -18.92 11.96 -11.62
CA PRO A 250 -20.33 11.78 -11.25
C PRO A 250 -20.95 10.51 -11.88
N ASP A 251 -20.45 10.06 -13.03
CA ASP A 251 -20.96 8.89 -13.74
C ASP A 251 -20.35 7.54 -13.28
N MET A 252 -19.42 7.56 -12.32
CA MET A 252 -18.72 6.36 -11.83
C MET A 252 -19.27 5.89 -10.49
N SER A 253 -20.03 4.79 -10.51
CA SER A 253 -20.49 4.15 -9.28
C SER A 253 -19.32 3.66 -8.40
N ILE A 254 -19.57 3.55 -7.09
CA ILE A 254 -18.57 3.04 -6.12
C ILE A 254 -18.11 1.64 -6.51
N ILE A 255 -19.03 0.77 -6.95
CA ILE A 255 -18.73 -0.60 -7.38
C ILE A 255 -17.84 -0.58 -8.62
N LYS A 256 -18.15 0.24 -9.63
CA LYS A 256 -17.35 0.35 -10.85
C LYS A 256 -15.96 0.91 -10.56
N THR A 257 -15.85 1.82 -9.58
CA THR A 257 -14.58 2.37 -9.10
C THR A 257 -13.76 1.30 -8.39
N PHE A 258 -14.36 0.58 -7.44
CA PHE A 258 -13.69 -0.54 -6.78
C PHE A 258 -13.23 -1.57 -7.81
N TYR A 259 -14.08 -1.87 -8.79
CA TYR A 259 -13.74 -2.81 -9.86
C TYR A 259 -12.51 -2.34 -10.66
N MET A 260 -12.52 -1.07 -11.08
CA MET A 260 -11.41 -0.43 -11.78
C MET A 260 -10.09 -0.53 -10.98
N TYR A 261 -10.08 -0.19 -9.70
CA TYR A 261 -8.83 -0.17 -8.94
C TYR A 261 -8.27 -1.56 -8.64
N TYR A 262 -9.11 -2.55 -8.37
CA TYR A 262 -8.65 -3.85 -7.87
C TYR A 262 -8.56 -4.95 -8.93
N PHE A 263 -9.39 -4.89 -9.98
CA PHE A 263 -9.45 -5.95 -11.00
C PHE A 263 -8.91 -5.53 -12.36
N SER A 264 -8.69 -4.24 -12.63
CA SER A 264 -8.15 -3.79 -13.92
C SER A 264 -6.65 -4.02 -14.09
N GLY A 265 -5.89 -4.12 -12.99
CA GLY A 265 -4.43 -4.25 -13.03
C GLY A 265 -3.90 -5.39 -13.91
N PRO A 266 -4.43 -6.63 -13.83
CA PRO A 266 -4.06 -7.72 -14.74
C PRO A 266 -4.36 -7.42 -16.22
N ILE A 267 -5.46 -6.71 -16.49
CA ILE A 267 -5.86 -6.33 -17.86
C ILE A 267 -4.91 -5.24 -18.38
N TYR A 268 -4.58 -4.25 -17.54
CA TYR A 268 -3.58 -3.24 -17.84
C TYR A 268 -2.21 -3.85 -18.15
N LEU A 269 -1.78 -4.81 -17.33
CA LEU A 269 -0.52 -5.54 -17.53
C LEU A 269 -0.48 -6.21 -18.90
N THR A 270 -1.60 -6.77 -19.37
CA THR A 270 -1.69 -7.35 -20.72
C THR A 270 -1.36 -6.33 -21.79
N LYS A 271 -1.88 -5.11 -21.67
CA LYS A 271 -1.60 -4.04 -22.62
C LYS A 271 -0.16 -3.58 -22.52
N LEU A 272 0.38 -3.39 -21.31
CA LEU A 272 1.76 -2.96 -21.11
C LEU A 272 2.79 -3.94 -21.68
N ILE A 273 2.56 -5.25 -21.54
CA ILE A 273 3.46 -6.27 -22.10
C ILE A 273 3.43 -6.25 -23.64
N ASN A 274 2.27 -5.98 -24.22
CA ASN A 274 2.07 -6.03 -25.67
C ASN A 274 2.47 -4.73 -26.39
N VAL A 275 2.56 -3.61 -25.67
CA VAL A 275 3.05 -2.35 -26.25
C VAL A 275 4.57 -2.47 -26.40
N ASN A 276 5.04 -2.68 -27.63
CA ASN A 276 6.44 -2.46 -27.99
C ASN A 276 6.75 -0.97 -27.82
N SER A 277 7.14 -0.57 -26.62
CA SER A 277 7.61 0.79 -26.40
C SER A 277 9.04 0.91 -26.94
N THR A 278 9.34 2.03 -27.58
CA THR A 278 10.71 2.37 -28.01
C THR A 278 11.64 2.61 -26.81
N VAL A 279 11.07 2.82 -25.62
CA VAL A 279 11.80 3.18 -24.39
C VAL A 279 12.22 1.96 -23.57
N PHE A 280 11.38 0.93 -23.51
CA PHE A 280 11.65 -0.29 -22.75
C PHE A 280 10.80 -1.47 -23.24
N SER A 281 11.42 -2.65 -23.38
CA SER A 281 10.71 -3.89 -23.72
C SER A 281 11.20 -5.06 -22.89
N ILE A 282 10.26 -5.91 -22.48
CA ILE A 282 10.50 -7.06 -21.62
C ILE A 282 11.49 -8.03 -22.31
N ASN A 283 12.45 -8.54 -21.54
CA ASN A 283 13.57 -9.39 -21.97
C ASN A 283 14.58 -8.76 -22.94
N LYS A 284 14.43 -7.48 -23.33
CA LYS A 284 15.45 -6.79 -24.13
C LYS A 284 16.28 -5.81 -23.29
N GLN A 285 15.63 -5.19 -22.32
CA GLN A 285 16.26 -4.32 -21.35
C GLN A 285 15.84 -4.76 -19.95
N PHE A 286 16.75 -4.59 -18.99
CA PHE A 286 16.56 -5.01 -17.62
C PHE A 286 16.91 -3.87 -16.69
N LEU A 287 16.09 -3.69 -15.66
CA LEU A 287 16.35 -2.75 -14.58
C LEU A 287 17.17 -3.37 -13.42
N TYR A 288 17.51 -4.66 -13.53
CA TYR A 288 18.43 -5.40 -12.65
C TYR A 288 18.12 -5.26 -11.15
N GLY A 289 16.84 -5.24 -10.80
CA GLY A 289 16.35 -5.17 -9.44
C GLY A 289 16.17 -3.75 -8.91
N SER A 290 16.52 -2.72 -9.69
CA SER A 290 16.37 -1.34 -9.25
C SER A 290 14.93 -0.95 -8.98
N ALA A 291 13.94 -1.58 -9.62
CA ALA A 291 12.53 -1.29 -9.35
C ALA A 291 11.93 -2.20 -8.26
N THR A 292 12.31 -3.46 -8.22
CA THR A 292 11.92 -4.49 -7.25
C THR A 292 12.37 -4.06 -5.86
N PHE A 293 13.61 -3.59 -5.75
CA PHE A 293 14.21 -3.06 -4.54
C PHE A 293 14.19 -1.52 -4.49
N GLY A 294 13.19 -0.90 -5.13
CA GLY A 294 12.97 0.54 -5.18
C GLY A 294 13.07 1.22 -3.81
N PHE A 295 12.61 0.55 -2.76
CA PHE A 295 12.65 1.06 -1.40
C PHE A 295 14.06 1.35 -0.85
N ILE A 296 15.09 0.76 -1.47
CA ILE A 296 16.51 1.08 -1.21
C ILE A 296 17.05 1.95 -2.34
N THR A 297 16.86 1.55 -3.60
CA THR A 297 17.49 2.24 -4.76
C THR A 297 16.94 3.65 -4.98
N SER A 298 15.70 3.91 -4.59
CA SER A 298 15.11 5.26 -4.65
C SER A 298 15.81 6.21 -3.70
N LEU A 299 16.32 5.76 -2.53
CA LEU A 299 17.11 6.63 -1.63
C LEU A 299 18.33 7.21 -2.36
N PHE A 300 19.05 6.37 -3.10
CA PHE A 300 20.19 6.80 -3.91
C PHE A 300 19.74 7.67 -5.10
N SER A 301 18.61 7.34 -5.70
CA SER A 301 18.03 8.15 -6.79
C SER A 301 17.70 9.56 -6.31
N TYR A 302 17.14 9.72 -5.11
CA TYR A 302 16.89 11.03 -4.51
C TYR A 302 18.18 11.81 -4.26
N MET A 303 19.21 11.18 -3.72
CA MET A 303 20.54 11.83 -3.56
C MET A 303 21.09 12.29 -4.90
N ALA A 304 20.95 11.48 -5.94
CA ALA A 304 21.42 11.82 -7.27
C ALA A 304 20.57 12.94 -7.91
N ILE A 305 19.26 13.03 -7.64
CA ILE A 305 18.40 14.15 -8.05
C ILE A 305 18.88 15.46 -7.41
N LEU A 306 19.30 15.44 -6.14
CA LEU A 306 19.83 16.62 -5.45
C LEU A 306 21.10 17.17 -6.13
N ILE A 307 21.91 16.30 -6.72
CA ILE A 307 23.16 16.69 -7.41
C ILE A 307 22.90 17.09 -8.87
N SER A 308 22.09 16.30 -9.58
CA SER A 308 21.90 16.46 -11.03
C SER A 308 20.78 17.42 -11.40
N HIS A 309 19.89 17.76 -10.46
CA HIS A 309 18.65 18.50 -10.70
C HIS A 309 17.72 17.84 -11.76
N THR A 310 17.93 16.55 -12.06
CA THR A 310 17.15 15.82 -13.05
C THR A 310 16.42 14.64 -12.42
N PRO A 311 15.10 14.47 -12.67
CA PRO A 311 14.37 13.29 -12.22
C PRO A 311 14.97 12.02 -12.80
N GLN A 312 15.31 11.08 -11.94
CA GLN A 312 15.95 9.82 -12.33
C GLN A 312 15.57 8.68 -11.38
N GLY A 313 15.94 7.47 -11.78
CA GLY A 313 15.65 6.24 -11.04
C GLY A 313 14.43 5.48 -11.56
N ALA A 314 14.26 4.26 -11.04
CA ALA A 314 13.22 3.34 -11.47
C ALA A 314 11.80 3.91 -11.24
N ALA A 315 11.59 4.60 -10.12
CA ALA A 315 10.31 5.22 -9.78
C ALA A 315 9.85 6.23 -10.84
N TYR A 316 10.75 7.11 -11.28
CA TYR A 316 10.49 8.10 -12.32
C TYR A 316 10.28 7.44 -13.69
N LEU A 317 11.15 6.49 -14.07
CA LEU A 317 11.05 5.78 -15.34
C LEU A 317 9.68 5.09 -15.47
N ILE A 318 9.28 4.32 -14.46
CA ILE A 318 8.03 3.56 -14.49
C ILE A 318 6.84 4.53 -14.46
N SER A 319 6.77 5.40 -13.45
CA SER A 319 5.58 6.22 -13.19
C SER A 319 5.37 7.30 -14.26
N SER A 320 6.45 7.93 -14.73
CA SER A 320 6.38 9.12 -15.57
C SER A 320 6.65 8.85 -17.05
N LYS A 321 7.39 7.78 -17.40
CA LYS A 321 7.67 7.45 -18.82
C LYS A 321 6.92 6.22 -19.33
N LEU A 322 6.86 5.14 -18.55
CA LEU A 322 6.28 3.88 -19.04
C LEU A 322 4.77 3.76 -18.82
N THR A 323 4.25 4.30 -17.72
CA THR A 323 2.84 4.09 -17.34
C THR A 323 2.01 5.36 -17.30
N SER A 324 2.56 6.51 -17.67
CA SER A 324 1.88 7.81 -17.61
C SER A 324 0.80 7.98 -18.69
N SER A 325 0.98 7.32 -19.84
CA SER A 325 0.03 7.36 -20.95
C SER A 325 -1.24 6.56 -20.65
N ASN A 326 -2.37 7.08 -21.10
CA ASN A 326 -3.67 6.41 -20.96
C ASN A 326 -3.80 5.26 -21.97
N VAL A 327 -3.91 4.03 -21.46
CA VAL A 327 -4.05 2.82 -22.27
C VAL A 327 -5.51 2.34 -22.23
N LEU A 328 -6.01 1.92 -23.39
CA LEU A 328 -7.35 1.33 -23.51
C LEU A 328 -7.35 -0.11 -22.98
N ILE A 329 -8.23 -0.39 -22.01
CA ILE A 329 -8.35 -1.69 -21.32
C ILE A 329 -9.76 -2.30 -21.40
N GLY A 330 -10.57 -1.80 -22.31
CA GLY A 330 -11.97 -2.18 -22.49
C GLY A 330 -12.66 -1.23 -23.45
N LYS A 331 -13.97 -1.40 -23.66
CA LYS A 331 -14.75 -0.55 -24.57
C LYS A 331 -14.85 0.87 -24.01
N ASN A 332 -14.09 1.80 -24.60
CA ASN A 332 -13.99 3.21 -24.16
C ASN A 332 -13.46 3.42 -22.73
N ILE A 333 -12.78 2.42 -22.14
CA ILE A 333 -12.20 2.52 -20.81
C ILE A 333 -10.70 2.72 -20.93
N LYS A 334 -10.22 3.87 -20.46
CA LYS A 334 -8.80 4.22 -20.44
C LYS A 334 -8.32 4.35 -19.00
N ILE A 335 -7.14 3.79 -18.73
CA ILE A 335 -6.47 3.96 -17.44
C ILE A 335 -4.98 4.20 -17.67
N ASN A 336 -4.32 4.80 -16.67
CA ASN A 336 -2.88 4.94 -16.60
C ASN A 336 -2.41 4.64 -15.18
N SER A 337 -1.10 4.48 -15.01
CA SER A 337 -0.42 4.39 -13.71
C SER A 337 -0.96 3.33 -12.74
N MET A 338 -1.61 2.27 -13.23
CA MET A 338 -2.12 1.13 -12.45
C MET A 338 -1.32 -0.16 -12.74
N CYS A 339 0.01 -0.07 -12.78
CA CYS A 339 0.84 -1.24 -13.05
C CYS A 339 0.93 -2.16 -11.81
N THR A 340 0.58 -3.43 -12.01
CA THR A 340 0.75 -4.48 -10.99
C THR A 340 2.23 -4.63 -10.61
N SER A 341 2.50 -5.18 -9.42
CA SER A 341 3.85 -5.60 -9.02
C SER A 341 4.50 -6.57 -10.02
N ASN A 342 3.72 -7.44 -10.65
CA ASN A 342 4.22 -8.37 -11.68
C ASN A 342 4.84 -7.63 -12.87
N TYR A 343 4.32 -6.45 -13.25
CA TYR A 343 4.95 -5.64 -14.29
C TYR A 343 6.37 -5.25 -13.90
N ILE A 344 6.55 -4.80 -12.65
CA ILE A 344 7.84 -4.37 -12.12
C ILE A 344 8.85 -5.52 -12.13
N PHE A 345 8.42 -6.70 -11.70
CA PHE A 345 9.30 -7.88 -11.69
C PHE A 345 9.72 -8.29 -13.11
N LEU A 346 8.81 -8.17 -14.08
CA LEU A 346 9.14 -8.40 -15.50
C LEU A 346 10.10 -7.34 -16.05
N LEU A 347 10.02 -6.07 -15.61
CA LEU A 347 10.96 -5.03 -16.04
C LEU A 347 12.38 -5.26 -15.48
N ASP A 348 12.50 -5.71 -14.24
CA ASP A 348 13.81 -5.96 -13.64
C ASP A 348 14.48 -7.22 -14.16
N TRP A 349 13.70 -8.30 -14.30
CA TRP A 349 14.25 -9.66 -14.43
C TRP A 349 13.72 -10.39 -15.67
N GLY A 350 12.90 -9.74 -16.51
CA GLY A 350 12.24 -10.40 -17.64
C GLY A 350 11.33 -11.54 -17.18
N TYR A 351 11.28 -12.63 -17.95
CA TYR A 351 10.48 -13.80 -17.56
C TYR A 351 10.96 -14.48 -16.28
N PHE A 352 12.23 -14.34 -15.88
CA PHE A 352 12.68 -14.78 -14.56
C PHE A 352 11.99 -14.02 -13.42
N GLY A 353 11.50 -12.80 -13.67
CA GLY A 353 10.75 -11.99 -12.72
C GLY A 353 9.46 -12.63 -12.25
N ILE A 354 8.87 -13.53 -13.05
CA ILE A 354 7.71 -14.33 -12.68
C ILE A 354 8.02 -15.22 -11.46
N ILE A 355 9.29 -15.59 -11.27
CA ILE A 355 9.75 -16.41 -10.15
C ILE A 355 10.39 -15.54 -9.05
N VAL A 356 11.29 -14.63 -9.43
CA VAL A 356 12.07 -13.81 -8.50
C VAL A 356 11.18 -12.87 -7.69
N GLY A 357 10.22 -12.20 -8.32
CA GLY A 357 9.34 -11.26 -7.64
C GLY A 357 8.51 -11.89 -6.51
N PRO A 358 7.77 -12.98 -6.78
CA PRO A 358 7.03 -13.71 -5.76
C PRO A 358 7.90 -14.27 -4.63
N LEU A 359 9.14 -14.71 -4.93
CA LEU A 359 10.10 -15.08 -3.89
C LEU A 359 10.49 -13.90 -3.00
N VAL A 360 10.75 -12.72 -3.57
CA VAL A 360 11.06 -11.50 -2.83
C VAL A 360 9.90 -11.11 -1.91
N ILE A 361 8.67 -11.11 -2.43
CA ILE A 361 7.45 -10.89 -1.63
C ILE A 361 7.39 -11.90 -0.48
N SER A 362 7.67 -13.17 -0.76
CA SER A 362 7.58 -14.23 0.23
C SER A 362 8.60 -14.07 1.37
N ILE A 363 9.84 -13.76 1.02
CA ILE A 363 10.94 -13.53 1.97
C ILE A 363 10.62 -12.34 2.88
N PHE A 364 10.22 -11.20 2.32
CA PHE A 364 9.87 -10.03 3.13
C PHE A 364 8.66 -10.30 4.03
N SER A 365 7.63 -10.93 3.50
CA SER A 365 6.45 -11.31 4.27
C SER A 365 6.83 -12.16 5.47
N TYR A 366 7.67 -13.19 5.27
CA TYR A 366 8.14 -14.06 6.33
C TYR A 366 8.98 -13.31 7.38
N ILE A 367 9.97 -12.52 6.95
CA ILE A 367 10.85 -11.76 7.85
C ILE A 367 10.04 -10.80 8.73
N ILE A 368 9.15 -10.01 8.13
CA ILE A 368 8.34 -9.00 8.85
C ILE A 368 7.36 -9.69 9.80
N TYR A 369 6.72 -10.76 9.35
CA TYR A 369 5.75 -11.50 10.14
C TYR A 369 6.40 -12.21 11.32
N ASN A 370 7.45 -12.98 11.08
CA ASN A 370 8.18 -13.72 12.12
C ASN A 370 8.77 -12.76 13.16
N ARG A 371 9.35 -11.63 12.72
CA ARG A 371 9.87 -10.61 13.65
C ARG A 371 8.77 -9.99 14.51
N THR A 372 7.57 -9.80 13.96
CA THR A 372 6.41 -9.29 14.70
C THR A 372 5.94 -10.28 15.77
N ILE A 373 5.86 -11.58 15.44
CA ILE A 373 5.51 -12.62 16.41
C ILE A 373 6.55 -12.70 17.53
N GLN A 374 7.83 -12.79 17.17
CA GLN A 374 8.91 -12.97 18.15
C GLN A 374 9.11 -11.74 19.04
N LYS A 375 8.90 -10.54 18.50
CA LYS A 375 9.13 -9.26 19.19
C LYS A 375 7.99 -8.30 18.84
N PRO A 376 6.84 -8.35 19.51
CA PRO A 376 5.69 -7.53 19.14
C PRO A 376 5.81 -6.10 19.68
N THR A 377 6.71 -5.32 19.07
CA THR A 377 6.86 -3.89 19.35
C THR A 377 5.95 -3.06 18.46
N LEU A 378 5.64 -1.82 18.86
CA LEU A 378 4.84 -0.89 18.05
C LEU A 378 5.42 -0.75 16.64
N THR A 379 6.75 -0.65 16.50
CA THR A 379 7.44 -0.64 15.21
C THR A 379 7.11 -1.86 14.37
N ASN A 380 7.27 -3.08 14.92
CA ASN A 380 7.13 -4.29 14.13
C ASN A 380 5.66 -4.49 13.70
N ILE A 381 4.71 -4.19 14.59
CA ILE A 381 3.27 -4.24 14.27
C ILE A 381 2.91 -3.19 13.21
N ALA A 382 3.38 -1.95 13.34
CA ALA A 382 3.14 -0.90 12.35
C ALA A 382 3.71 -1.25 10.98
N ILE A 383 4.91 -1.84 10.93
CA ILE A 383 5.52 -2.31 9.69
C ILE A 383 4.75 -3.49 9.11
N LEU A 384 4.24 -4.41 9.94
CA LEU A 384 3.36 -5.49 9.46
C LEU A 384 2.07 -4.93 8.85
N VAL A 385 1.40 -3.98 9.52
CA VAL A 385 0.18 -3.33 9.02
C VAL A 385 0.46 -2.62 7.70
N PHE A 386 1.54 -1.84 7.63
CA PHE A 386 1.97 -1.15 6.42
C PHE A 386 2.29 -2.12 5.29
N PHE A 387 3.00 -3.20 5.59
CA PHE A 387 3.39 -4.20 4.60
C PHE A 387 2.21 -5.00 4.07
N ILE A 388 1.21 -5.36 4.90
CA ILE A 388 -0.02 -5.97 4.41
C ILE A 388 -0.77 -5.00 3.48
N ASN A 389 -0.78 -3.70 3.77
CA ASN A 389 -1.34 -2.70 2.84
C ASN A 389 -0.58 -2.67 1.50
N ILE A 390 0.75 -2.80 1.52
CA ILE A 390 1.55 -2.96 0.30
C ILE A 390 1.09 -4.20 -0.47
N LEU A 391 0.90 -5.35 0.20
CA LEU A 391 0.42 -6.59 -0.42
C LEU A 391 -0.94 -6.40 -1.10
N ILE A 392 -1.88 -5.68 -0.45
CA ILE A 392 -3.18 -5.32 -1.06
C ILE A 392 -2.98 -4.55 -2.36
N ARG A 393 -2.06 -3.59 -2.36
CA ARG A 393 -1.84 -2.70 -3.51
C ARG A 393 -1.07 -3.35 -4.64
N THR A 394 -0.40 -4.49 -4.42
CA THR A 394 0.35 -5.23 -5.47
C THR A 394 -0.44 -5.50 -6.75
N VAL A 395 -1.77 -5.52 -6.66
CA VAL A 395 -2.69 -5.77 -7.77
C VAL A 395 -2.83 -4.57 -8.72
N PHE A 396 -2.40 -3.37 -8.32
CA PHE A 396 -2.43 -2.17 -9.17
C PHE A 396 -1.23 -1.22 -8.98
N LYS A 397 -0.36 -1.46 -7.98
CA LYS A 397 0.84 -0.67 -7.71
C LYS A 397 1.88 -1.47 -6.91
N TRP A 398 3.16 -1.28 -7.21
CA TRP A 398 4.25 -1.70 -6.32
C TRP A 398 4.72 -0.53 -5.47
N ASP A 399 4.27 -0.44 -4.21
CA ASP A 399 4.67 0.67 -3.33
C ASP A 399 6.13 0.59 -2.87
N LEU A 400 6.74 -0.60 -2.88
CA LEU A 400 8.17 -0.78 -2.64
C LEU A 400 9.04 -0.28 -3.79
N LEU A 401 8.45 0.37 -4.81
CA LEU A 401 9.16 1.21 -5.75
C LEU A 401 9.73 2.47 -5.07
N TYR A 402 9.11 2.92 -3.97
CA TYR A 402 9.51 4.11 -3.19
C TYR A 402 10.10 3.72 -1.84
N SER A 403 10.86 4.62 -1.22
CA SER A 403 11.58 4.41 0.05
C SER A 403 10.73 4.58 1.31
N ASP A 404 9.41 4.71 1.17
CA ASP A 404 8.47 4.95 2.28
C ASP A 404 8.67 3.97 3.45
N ILE A 405 8.79 2.66 3.17
CA ILE A 405 8.93 1.63 4.22
C ILE A 405 10.20 1.80 5.06
N CYS A 406 11.32 2.18 4.44
CA CYS A 406 12.60 2.38 5.12
C CYS A 406 12.52 3.56 6.07
N ILE A 407 11.93 4.66 5.60
CA ILE A 407 11.83 5.91 6.34
C ILE A 407 10.79 5.79 7.46
N ILE A 408 9.66 5.12 7.20
CA ILE A 408 8.69 4.75 8.24
C ILE A 408 9.36 3.90 9.32
N TYR A 409 10.14 2.88 8.93
CA TYR A 409 10.87 2.05 9.89
C TYR A 409 11.83 2.88 10.74
N PHE A 410 12.58 3.78 10.12
CA PHE A 410 13.51 4.69 10.79
C PHE A 410 12.80 5.58 11.81
N TYR A 411 11.74 6.30 11.41
CA TYR A 411 10.98 7.16 12.32
C TYR A 411 10.37 6.38 13.48
N LEU A 412 9.72 5.25 13.20
CA LEU A 412 9.17 4.40 14.25
C LEU A 412 10.24 3.92 15.23
N ARG A 413 11.46 3.62 14.77
CA ARG A 413 12.55 3.19 15.65
C ARG A 413 13.04 4.29 16.58
N ILE A 414 13.09 5.53 16.12
CA ILE A 414 13.58 6.65 16.94
C ILE A 414 12.52 7.09 17.95
N ILE A 415 11.24 7.12 17.55
CA ILE A 415 10.16 7.61 18.42
C ILE A 415 9.62 6.56 19.40
N THR A 416 9.91 5.27 19.20
CA THR A 416 9.41 4.21 20.09
C THR A 416 10.53 3.66 20.96
N TYR A 417 10.29 3.64 22.28
CA TYR A 417 11.19 2.97 23.21
C TYR A 417 10.77 1.52 23.42
N PHE A 418 11.74 0.62 23.60
CA PHE A 418 11.47 -0.74 24.04
C PHE A 418 10.97 -0.72 25.49
N SER A 419 9.65 -0.72 25.70
CA SER A 419 9.07 -1.16 26.97
C SER A 419 8.88 -2.67 26.90
N LYS A 420 9.57 -3.42 27.78
CA LYS A 420 9.37 -4.87 27.95
C LYS A 420 7.87 -5.15 28.11
N VAL A 421 7.33 -5.98 27.22
CA VAL A 421 5.96 -6.47 27.27
C VAL A 421 5.86 -7.50 28.41
N ARG A 422 4.97 -7.26 29.38
CA ARG A 422 4.44 -8.34 30.22
C ARG A 422 3.28 -8.97 29.45
N ILE A 423 3.54 -10.08 28.77
CA ILE A 423 2.48 -10.97 28.31
C ILE A 423 1.91 -11.61 29.58
N LYS A 424 0.73 -11.17 30.02
CA LYS A 424 -0.06 -11.97 30.98
C LYS A 424 -0.76 -13.04 30.13
N TRP A 425 -0.33 -14.28 30.31
CA TRP A 425 -1.06 -15.47 29.87
C TRP A 425 -2.39 -15.56 30.61
#